data_AF-A0A7W6ILM7-F1
#
_entry.id   AF-A0A7W6ILM7-F1
#
_cell.length_a   1.000
_cell.length_b   1.000
_cell.length_c   1.000
_cell.angle_alpha   90.00
_cell.angle_beta   90.00
_cell.angle_gamma   90.00
#
_symmetry.space_group_name_H-M   'P 1'
#
loop_
_entity.id
_entity.type
_entity.pdbx_description
1 polymer ?
#
loop_
_entity_poly.entity_id
_entity_poly.type
_entity_poly.pdbx_seq_one_letter_code
_entity_poly.pdbx_strand_id
1 'polypeptide(L)' 'MARALAGGRRTDEIAKELAISATTVAFHLRNLFGKTGTHRQADLVALILTGLASISPAKNTFDRTAAQ' A
#
# COMPACT_ATOMS: atom_id res chain seq x y z
N MET A 1 -4.75 4.24 4.38
CA MET A 1 -5.30 4.26 3.00
C MET A 1 -4.65 3.21 2.10
N ALA A 2 -3.38 3.37 1.67
CA ALA A 2 -2.71 2.46 0.73
C ALA A 2 -2.75 0.97 1.15
N ARG A 3 -2.44 0.66 2.41
CA ARG A 3 -2.52 -0.71 2.95
C ARG A 3 -3.93 -1.31 2.83
N ALA A 4 -4.98 -0.54 3.13
CA ALA A 4 -6.35 -1.02 3.07
C ALA A 4 -6.78 -1.30 1.63
N LEU A 5 -6.38 -0.45 0.67
CA LEU A 5 -6.60 -0.66 -0.76
C LEU A 5 -5.89 -1.92 -1.26
N ALA A 6 -4.63 -2.13 -0.86
CA ALA A 6 -3.87 -3.34 -1.19
C ALA A 6 -4.49 -4.60 -0.57
N GLY A 7 -5.14 -4.47 0.59
CA GLY A 7 -5.95 -5.50 1.22
C GLY A 7 -7.35 -5.68 0.61
N GLY A 8 -7.67 -5.01 -0.50
CA GLY A 8 -8.93 -5.17 -1.23
C GLY A 8 -10.13 -4.40 -0.65
N ARG A 9 -9.93 -3.52 0.33
CA ARG A 9 -11.03 -2.73 0.91
C ARG A 9 -11.56 -1.69 -0.08
N ARG A 10 -12.90 -1.54 -0.12
CA ARG A 10 -13.60 -0.49 -0.84
C ARG A 10 -13.53 0.83 -0.07
N THR A 11 -13.69 1.95 -0.77
CA THR A 11 -13.51 3.30 -0.22
C THR A 11 -14.54 3.66 0.86
N ASP A 12 -15.75 3.14 0.75
CA ASP A 12 -16.82 3.28 1.74
C ASP A 12 -16.57 2.42 2.99
N GLU A 13 -15.95 1.25 2.85
CA GLU A 13 -15.48 0.44 3.98
C GLU A 13 -14.37 1.18 4.74
N ILE A 14 -13.40 1.74 4.01
CA ILE A 14 -12.31 2.53 4.60
C ILE A 14 -12.85 3.77 5.34
N ALA A 15 -13.84 4.45 4.77
CA ALA A 15 -14.49 5.60 5.42
C ALA A 15 -15.09 5.21 6.77
N LYS A 16 -15.82 4.07 6.81
CA LYS A 16 -16.44 3.54 8.02
C LYS A 16 -15.39 3.10 9.05
N GLU A 17 -14.42 2.28 8.64
CA GLU A 17 -13.37 1.74 9.53
C GLU A 17 -12.53 2.86 10.17
N LEU A 18 -12.25 3.92 9.42
CA LEU A 18 -11.45 5.05 9.90
C LEU A 18 -12.30 6.18 10.52
N ALA A 19 -13.63 6.04 10.56
CA ALA A 19 -14.57 7.07 11.02
C ALA A 19 -14.35 8.45 10.36
N ILE A 20 -14.16 8.46 9.04
CA ILE A 20 -13.97 9.68 8.24
C ILE A 20 -15.00 9.78 7.12
N SER A 21 -15.19 10.98 6.57
CA SER A 21 -16.10 11.18 5.44
C SER A 21 -15.56 10.60 4.13
N ALA A 22 -16.46 10.35 3.18
CA ALA A 22 -16.10 10.00 1.80
C ALA A 22 -15.26 11.09 1.12
N THR A 23 -15.47 12.37 1.46
CA THR A 23 -14.68 13.49 0.94
C THR A 23 -13.24 13.46 1.44
N THR A 24 -13.01 13.09 2.70
CA THR A 24 -11.66 12.88 3.26
C THR A 24 -10.96 11.69 2.61
N VAL A 25 -11.71 10.61 2.35
CA VAL A 25 -11.21 9.48 1.55
C VAL A 25 -10.78 9.93 0.15
N ALA A 26 -11.60 10.72 -0.55
CA ALA A 26 -11.27 11.24 -1.87
C ALA A 26 -10.03 12.16 -1.85
N PHE A 27 -9.90 12.99 -0.82
CA PHE A 27 -8.72 13.84 -0.62
C PHE A 27 -7.44 12.99 -0.47
N HIS A 28 -7.47 11.95 0.36
CA HIS A 28 -6.33 11.05 0.51
C HIS A 28 -6.00 10.30 -0.80
N LEU A 29 -7.00 9.86 -1.56
CA LEU A 29 -6.78 9.22 -2.86
C LEU A 29 -6.13 10.16 -3.87
N ARG A 30 -6.59 11.41 -3.97
CA ARG A 30 -5.99 12.42 -4.84
C ARG A 30 -4.53 12.68 -4.48
N ASN A 31 -4.21 12.75 -3.19
CA ASN A 31 -2.83 12.91 -2.74
C ASN A 31 -1.96 11.70 -3.05
N LEU A 32 -2.49 10.48 -2.91
CA LEU A 32 -1.77 9.26 -3.29
C LEU A 32 -1.49 9.26 -4.79
N PHE A 33 -2.51 9.49 -5.61
CA PHE A 33 -2.41 9.59 -7.06
C PHE A 33 -1.34 10.58 -7.51
N GLY A 34 -1.32 11.79 -6.93
CA GLY A 34 -0.29 12.78 -7.22
C GLY A 34 1.13 12.32 -6.82
N LYS A 35 1.27 11.60 -5.71
CA LYS A 35 2.58 11.11 -5.23
C LYS A 35 3.08 9.89 -6.00
N THR A 36 2.19 9.07 -6.53
CA THR A 36 2.54 7.83 -7.22
C THR A 36 2.49 7.94 -8.74
N GLY A 37 2.03 9.08 -9.28
CA GLY A 37 1.85 9.26 -10.72
C GLY A 37 0.75 8.37 -11.30
N THR A 38 -0.17 7.86 -10.48
CA THR A 38 -1.26 6.98 -10.93
C THR A 38 -2.57 7.76 -11.03
N HIS A 39 -3.44 7.41 -11.97
CA HIS A 39 -4.72 8.11 -12.17
C HIS A 39 -5.95 7.25 -11.85
N ARG A 40 -5.77 5.95 -11.64
CA ARG A 40 -6.84 5.02 -11.25
C ARG A 40 -6.48 4.27 -9.98
N GLN A 41 -7.50 3.93 -9.18
CA GLN A 41 -7.31 3.14 -7.97
C GLN A 41 -6.70 1.77 -8.27
N ALA A 42 -7.09 1.12 -9.38
CA ALA A 42 -6.53 -0.16 -9.80
C ALA A 42 -5.02 -0.06 -10.08
N ASP A 43 -4.58 1.00 -10.76
CA ASP A 43 -3.16 1.23 -11.06
C ASP A 43 -2.36 1.47 -9.78
N LEU A 44 -2.92 2.25 -8.84
CA LEU A 44 -2.33 2.45 -7.51
C LEU A 44 -2.19 1.12 -6.74
N VAL A 45 -3.22 0.26 -6.77
CA VAL A 45 -3.17 -1.05 -6.12
C VAL A 45 -2.12 -1.94 -6.78
N ALA A 46 -2.08 -2.00 -8.11
CA ALA A 46 -1.09 -2.78 -8.86
C ALA A 46 0.34 -2.31 -8.54
N LEU A 47 0.58 -1.00 -8.48
CA LEU A 47 1.87 -0.42 -8.10
C LEU A 47 2.28 -0.84 -6.68
N ILE A 48 1.36 -0.74 -5.71
CA ILE A 48 1.63 -1.13 -4.32
C ILE A 48 2.02 -2.62 -4.25
N LEU A 49 1.24 -3.51 -4.86
CA LEU A 49 1.49 -4.95 -4.83
C LEU A 49 2.81 -5.32 -5.50
N THR A 50 3.11 -4.69 -6.64
CA THR A 50 4.37 -4.91 -7.38
C THR A 50 5.58 -4.40 -6.58
N GLY A 51 5.48 -3.21 -6.01
CA GLY A 51 6.51 -2.63 -5.16
C GLY A 51 6.79 -3.48 -3.92
N LEU A 52 5.75 -3.96 -3.24
CA LEU A 52 5.88 -4.84 -2.07
C LEU A 52 6.55 -6.17 -2.43
N ALA A 53 6.18 -6.78 -3.57
CA ALA A 53 6.82 -8.02 -4.04
C ALA A 53 8.32 -7.85 -4.34
N SER A 54 8.75 -6.62 -4.63
CA SER A 54 10.15 -6.29 -4.91
C SER A 54 10.99 -6.10 -3.64
N ILE A 55 10.34 -5.93 -2.47
CA ILE A 55 11.01 -5.84 -1.17
C ILE A 55 11.27 -7.28 -0.68
N SER A 56 12.37 -7.86 -1.15
CA SER A 56 12.88 -9.11 -0.57
C SER A 56 13.36 -8.82 0.87
N PRO A 57 12.94 -9.59 1.90
CA PRO A 57 13.52 -9.44 3.22
C PRO A 57 15.02 -9.71 3.09
N ALA A 58 15.84 -8.74 3.51
CA ALA A 58 17.30 -8.88 3.47
C ALA A 58 17.69 -10.21 4.12
N LYS A 59 18.38 -11.08 3.37
CA LYS A 59 18.91 -12.33 3.93
C LYS A 59 19.89 -11.93 5.03
N ASN A 60 19.53 -12.20 6.28
CA ASN A 60 20.38 -11.89 7.43
C ASN A 60 21.68 -12.71 7.30
N THR A 61 22.77 -12.06 6.91
CA THR A 61 24.09 -12.66 6.61
C THR A 61 24.81 -13.24 7.83
N PHE A 62 24.16 -13.29 9.00
CA PHE A 62 24.73 -13.75 10.27
C PHE A 62 24.73 -15.27 10.49
N ASP A 63 24.15 -16.06 9.58
CA ASP A 63 24.03 -17.52 9.76
C ASP A 63 25.17 -18.34 9.11
N ARG A 64 26.27 -17.69 8.68
CA ARG A 64 27.39 -18.35 7.99
C ARG A 64 28.66 -18.56 8.80
N THR A 65 28.75 -18.02 10.02
CA THR A 65 29.97 -18.12 10.86
C THR A 65 29.90 -19.14 11.99
N ALA A 66 28.82 -19.92 12.11
CA ALA A 66 28.67 -20.93 13.17
C ALA A 66 28.96 -22.39 12.73
N ALA A 67 29.49 -22.60 11.52
CA ALA A 67 29.70 -23.94 10.96
C ALA A 67 31.10 -24.16 10.34
N GLN A 68 32.13 -23.52 10.87
CA GLN A 68 33.53 -23.86 10.57
C GLN A 68 34.29 -24.19 11.85
#